data_AF-A0A2V9J488-F1
#
_entry.id   AF-A0A2V9J488-F1
#
_cell.length_a   1.000
_cell.length_b   1.000
_cell.length_c   1.000
_cell.angle_alpha   90.00
_cell.angle_beta   90.00
_cell.angle_gamma   90.00
#
_symmetry.space_group_name_H-M   'P 1'
#
loop_
_entity.id
_entity.type
_entity.pdbx_description
1 polymer ?
#
loop_
_entity_poly.entity_id
_entity_poly.type
_entity_poly.pdbx_seq_one_letter_code
_entity_poly.pdbx_strand_id
1 'polypeptide(L)'
;MRLPIPHLPPIHWLPATIFLVTYLLIAVESNLGSYLDRTAAAFCGAVAMVLAHVLTLDQAYQAIDWNTIIFLLGIMILVAHFLVSGFFDWIAVEVAGLARSRMQLLALLVFTSGILSAFFVNDTICLIFTP
;
A
#
# COMPACT_ATOMS: atom_id res chain seq x y z
N MET A 1 -20.10 -27.65 -23.93
CA MET A 1 -19.07 -26.59 -23.96
C MET A 1 -18.43 -26.53 -22.58
N ARG A 2 -17.43 -27.37 -22.32
CA ARG A 2 -16.75 -27.46 -21.01
C ARG A 2 -15.60 -26.47 -21.03
N LEU A 3 -15.64 -25.46 -20.16
CA LEU A 3 -14.56 -24.50 -19.98
C LEU A 3 -13.30 -25.26 -19.53
N PRO A 4 -12.13 -25.04 -20.15
CA PRO A 4 -10.87 -25.58 -19.66
C PRO A 4 -10.57 -24.91 -18.32
N ILE A 5 -10.66 -25.70 -17.25
CA ILE A 5 -10.26 -25.31 -15.91
C ILE A 5 -8.72 -25.18 -15.95
N PRO A 6 -8.12 -24.04 -15.57
CA PRO A 6 -6.68 -23.92 -15.48
C PRO A 6 -6.18 -24.99 -14.52
N HIS A 7 -5.35 -25.90 -15.03
CA HIS A 7 -4.65 -26.86 -14.19
C HIS A 7 -3.79 -26.06 -13.21
N LEU A 8 -4.21 -26.03 -11.94
CA LEU A 8 -3.38 -25.48 -10.87
C LEU A 8 -2.03 -26.20 -10.96
N PRO A 9 -0.91 -25.48 -11.12
CA PRO A 9 0.40 -26.11 -11.12
C PRO A 9 0.59 -26.84 -9.78
N PRO A 10 1.42 -27.90 -9.73
CA PRO A 10 1.74 -28.55 -8.46
C PRO A 10 2.21 -27.48 -7.48
N ILE A 11 1.74 -27.52 -6.22
CA ILE A 11 2.24 -26.62 -5.18
C ILE A 11 3.77 -26.78 -5.12
N HIS A 12 4.47 -25.81 -5.67
CA HIS A 12 5.89 -25.68 -5.50
C HIS A 12 6.06 -25.08 -4.10
N TRP A 13 6.60 -25.87 -3.18
CA TRP A 13 6.80 -25.47 -1.79
C TRP A 13 7.85 -24.36 -1.66
N LEU A 14 8.76 -24.24 -2.66
CA LEU A 14 9.81 -23.23 -2.70
C LEU A 14 9.25 -21.79 -2.79
N PRO A 15 8.44 -21.42 -3.81
CA PRO A 15 7.82 -20.09 -3.89
C PRO A 15 7.02 -19.73 -2.64
N ALA A 16 6.25 -20.69 -2.12
CA ALA A 16 5.44 -20.47 -0.92
C ALA A 16 6.31 -20.20 0.31
N THR A 17 7.43 -20.92 0.45
CA THR A 17 8.38 -20.70 1.54
C THR A 17 9.07 -19.35 1.41
N ILE A 18 9.53 -18.97 0.21
CA ILE A 18 10.16 -17.67 -0.04
C ILE A 18 9.17 -16.52 0.23
N PHE A 19 7.92 -16.66 -0.22
CA PHE A 19 6.85 -15.71 0.05
C PHE A 19 6.60 -15.56 1.55
N LEU A 20 6.45 -16.66 2.27
CA LEU A 20 6.15 -16.63 3.71
C LEU A 20 7.31 -16.05 4.52
N VAL A 21 8.55 -16.39 4.18
CA VAL A 21 9.75 -15.79 4.79
C VAL A 21 9.83 -14.30 4.50
N THR A 22 9.63 -13.88 3.23
CA THR A 22 9.65 -12.46 2.85
C THR A 22 8.55 -11.67 3.58
N TYR A 23 7.35 -12.24 3.67
CA TYR A 23 6.23 -11.62 4.36
C TYR A 23 6.48 -11.50 5.87
N LEU A 24 7.06 -12.52 6.50
CA LEU A 24 7.48 -12.46 7.90
C LEU A 24 8.57 -11.40 8.12
N LEU A 25 9.53 -11.25 7.19
CA LEU A 25 10.54 -10.18 7.28
C LEU A 25 9.89 -8.79 7.25
N ILE A 26 8.93 -8.56 6.35
CA ILE A 26 8.18 -7.30 6.27
C ILE A 26 7.36 -7.04 7.56
N ALA A 27 6.77 -8.09 8.15
CA ALA A 27 5.99 -7.97 9.39
C ALA A 27 6.87 -7.70 10.62
N VAL A 28 8.01 -8.39 10.74
CA VAL A 28 8.91 -8.35 11.89
C VAL A 28 9.73 -7.05 11.96
N GLU A 29 9.96 -6.37 10.84
CA GLU A 29 10.57 -5.03 10.80
C GLU A 29 9.98 -4.07 11.83
N SER A 30 8.66 -4.13 12.06
CA SER A 30 7.99 -3.26 13.04
C SER A 30 8.44 -3.44 14.49
N ASN A 31 9.04 -4.58 14.84
CA ASN A 31 9.31 -5.00 16.21
C ASN A 31 10.78 -5.26 16.51
N LEU A 32 11.61 -5.43 15.48
CA LEU A 32 13.02 -5.75 15.60
C LEU A 32 13.78 -4.61 14.94
N GLY A 33 14.50 -3.80 15.72
CA GLY A 33 15.24 -2.58 15.32
C GLY A 33 16.34 -2.80 14.27
N SER A 34 15.95 -3.38 13.15
CA SER A 34 16.72 -3.80 12.01
C SER A 34 16.68 -2.67 11.00
N TYR A 35 17.81 -2.37 10.36
CA TYR A 35 17.89 -1.34 9.32
C TYR A 35 17.24 -1.75 7.98
N LEU A 36 16.46 -2.83 7.95
CA LEU A 36 15.76 -3.27 6.74
C LEU A 36 14.42 -2.55 6.68
N ASP A 37 14.23 -1.73 5.65
CA ASP A 37 12.93 -1.17 5.34
C ASP A 37 12.06 -2.18 4.58
N ARG A 38 10.74 -1.98 4.59
CA ARG A 38 9.76 -2.81 3.86
C ARG A 38 10.16 -3.04 2.41
N THR A 39 10.74 -2.01 1.78
CA THR A 39 11.20 -2.06 0.39
C THR A 39 12.39 -3.00 0.23
N ALA A 40 13.42 -2.91 1.08
CA ALA A 40 14.56 -3.84 1.04
C ALA A 40 14.13 -5.28 1.30
N ALA A 41 13.23 -5.52 2.27
CA ALA A 41 12.71 -6.84 2.55
C ALA A 41 11.98 -7.44 1.31
N ALA A 42 11.11 -6.66 0.67
CA ALA A 42 10.44 -7.06 -0.56
C ALA A 42 11.43 -7.32 -1.72
N PHE A 43 12.44 -6.46 -1.87
CA PHE A 43 13.48 -6.61 -2.89
C PHE A 43 14.32 -7.87 -2.68
N CYS A 44 14.73 -8.16 -1.44
CA CYS A 44 15.43 -9.40 -1.09
C CYS A 44 14.59 -10.65 -1.44
N GLY A 45 13.27 -10.62 -1.18
CA GLY A 45 12.36 -11.69 -1.58
C GLY A 45 12.30 -11.88 -3.10
N ALA A 46 12.22 -10.79 -3.86
CA ALA A 46 12.24 -10.83 -5.32
C ALA A 46 13.56 -11.41 -5.87
N VAL A 47 14.71 -10.99 -5.32
CA VAL A 47 16.03 -11.54 -5.69
C VAL A 47 16.11 -13.03 -5.35
N ALA A 48 15.60 -13.45 -4.19
CA ALA A 48 15.57 -14.87 -3.80
C ALA A 48 14.74 -15.72 -4.77
N MET A 49 13.62 -15.22 -5.28
CA MET A 49 12.79 -15.90 -6.29
C MET A 49 13.55 -16.12 -7.61
N VAL A 50 14.35 -15.14 -8.04
CA VAL A 50 15.16 -15.24 -9.26
C VAL A 50 16.35 -16.18 -9.06
N LEU A 51 17.08 -16.06 -7.94
CA LEU A 51 18.23 -16.94 -7.65
C LEU A 51 17.82 -18.39 -7.49
N ALA A 52 16.65 -18.65 -6.90
CA ALA A 52 16.08 -19.98 -6.77
C ALA A 52 15.51 -20.55 -8.08
N HIS A 53 15.63 -19.83 -9.21
CA HIS A 53 15.11 -20.19 -10.53
C HIS A 53 13.59 -20.48 -10.52
N VAL A 54 12.86 -19.87 -9.57
CA VAL A 54 11.40 -19.96 -9.51
C VAL A 54 10.77 -19.14 -10.63
N LEU A 55 11.36 -17.97 -10.91
CA LEU A 55 11.01 -17.07 -12.00
C LEU A 55 12.27 -16.74 -12.78
N THR A 56 12.17 -16.70 -14.11
CA THR A 56 13.24 -16.11 -14.92
C THR A 56 13.23 -14.59 -14.78
N LEU A 57 14.37 -13.94 -15.10
CA LEU A 57 14.47 -12.48 -15.04
C LEU A 57 13.39 -11.79 -15.91
N ASP A 58 13.13 -12.32 -17.11
CA ASP A 58 12.10 -11.80 -18.01
C ASP A 58 10.70 -11.93 -17.42
N GLN A 59 10.39 -13.06 -16.77
CA GLN A 59 9.10 -13.26 -16.10
C GLN A 59 8.95 -12.34 -14.88
N ALA A 60 10.03 -12.10 -14.13
CA ALA A 60 10.04 -11.16 -13.03
C ALA A 60 9.76 -9.72 -13.50
N TYR A 61 10.34 -9.30 -14.62
CA TYR A 61 10.03 -7.99 -15.22
C TYR A 61 8.59 -7.90 -15.73
N GLN A 62 8.06 -8.97 -16.34
CA GLN A 62 6.66 -9.03 -16.78
C GLN A 62 5.66 -9.01 -15.62
N ALA A 63 6.08 -9.42 -14.42
CA ALA A 63 5.24 -9.35 -13.22
C ALA A 63 5.09 -7.91 -12.67
N ILE A 64 5.88 -6.94 -13.16
CA ILE A 64 5.79 -5.53 -12.75
C ILE A 64 4.68 -4.84 -13.55
N ASP A 65 3.62 -4.40 -12.85
CA ASP A 65 2.57 -3.59 -13.45
C ASP A 65 2.92 -2.10 -13.41
N TRP A 66 3.49 -1.62 -14.51
CA TRP A 66 3.84 -0.21 -14.69
C TRP A 66 2.65 0.73 -14.66
N ASN A 67 1.46 0.29 -15.10
CA ASN A 67 0.28 1.16 -15.11
C ASN A 67 -0.10 1.51 -13.67
N THR A 68 -0.07 0.51 -12.78
CA THR A 68 -0.35 0.71 -11.36
C THR A 68 0.73 1.58 -10.70
N ILE A 69 2.01 1.35 -10.97
CA ILE A 69 3.11 2.16 -10.39
C ILE A 69 2.98 3.63 -10.79
N ILE A 70 2.78 3.90 -12.09
CA ILE A 70 2.65 5.27 -12.61
C ILE A 70 1.38 5.93 -12.07
N PHE A 71 0.27 5.18 -11.98
CA PHE A 71 -0.97 5.67 -11.40
C PHE A 71 -0.79 6.08 -9.93
N LEU A 72 -0.21 5.20 -9.11
CA LEU A 72 0.05 5.48 -7.69
C LEU A 72 1.00 6.67 -7.53
N LEU A 73 2.08 6.74 -8.33
CA LEU A 73 2.99 7.89 -8.35
C LEU A 73 2.25 9.19 -8.67
N GLY A 74 1.38 9.18 -9.68
CA GLY A 74 0.58 10.34 -10.07
C GLY A 74 -0.32 10.84 -8.94
N ILE A 75 -1.02 9.92 -8.26
CA ILE A 75 -1.83 10.26 -7.09
C ILE A 75 -0.96 10.77 -5.94
N MET A 76 0.21 10.17 -5.67
CA MET A 76 1.13 10.65 -4.63
C MET A 76 1.61 12.08 -4.88
N ILE A 77 1.98 12.41 -6.14
CA ILE A 77 2.38 13.77 -6.53
C ILE A 77 1.20 14.74 -6.35
N LEU A 78 0.01 14.35 -6.77
CA LEU A 78 -1.20 15.15 -6.66
C LEU A 78 -1.52 15.43 -5.17
N VAL A 79 -1.45 14.42 -4.30
CA VAL A 79 -1.63 14.57 -2.84
C VAL A 79 -0.59 15.52 -2.25
N ALA A 80 0.68 15.42 -2.66
CA ALA A 80 1.74 16.31 -2.20
C ALA A 80 1.46 17.79 -2.52
N HIS A 81 0.85 18.09 -3.68
CA HIS A 81 0.46 19.46 -4.02
C HIS A 81 -0.71 19.97 -3.15
N PHE A 82 -1.70 19.12 -2.85
CA PHE A 82 -2.79 19.47 -1.94
C PHE A 82 -2.33 19.67 -0.49
N LEU A 83 -1.29 18.94 -0.07
CA LEU A 83 -0.63 19.13 1.21
C LEU A 83 0.02 20.51 1.29
N VAL A 84 0.82 20.89 0.29
CA VAL A 84 1.50 22.19 0.26
C VAL A 84 0.52 23.36 0.09
N SER A 85 -0.63 23.15 -0.55
CA SER A 85 -1.65 24.20 -0.70
C SER A 85 -2.48 24.46 0.57
N GLY A 86 -2.35 23.63 1.61
CA GLY A 86 -3.13 23.74 2.84
C GLY A 86 -4.60 23.33 2.69
N PHE A 87 -4.94 22.60 1.61
CA PHE A 87 -6.30 22.17 1.33
C PHE A 87 -6.87 21.27 2.44
N PHE A 88 -6.05 20.36 2.97
CA PHE A 88 -6.45 19.46 4.04
C PHE A 88 -6.69 20.19 5.36
N ASP A 89 -5.87 21.20 5.68
CA ASP A 89 -6.05 22.04 6.87
C ASP A 89 -7.36 22.84 6.79
N TRP A 90 -7.66 23.39 5.61
CA TRP A 90 -8.91 24.10 5.37
C TRP A 90 -10.12 23.19 5.62
N ILE A 91 -10.11 21.96 5.09
CA ILE A 91 -11.18 20.98 5.35
C ILE A 91 -11.27 20.65 6.84
N ALA A 92 -10.14 20.45 7.52
CA ALA A 92 -10.14 20.11 8.94
C ALA A 92 -10.80 21.21 9.79
N VAL A 93 -10.53 22.49 9.49
CA VAL A 93 -11.14 23.63 10.19
C VAL A 93 -12.63 23.72 9.92
N GLU A 94 -13.07 23.54 8.67
CA GLU A 94 -14.51 23.56 8.31
C GLU A 94 -15.28 22.43 9.01
N VAL A 95 -14.72 21.21 9.01
CA VAL A 95 -15.28 20.04 9.71
C VAL A 95 -15.33 20.29 11.22
N ALA A 96 -14.28 20.88 11.80
CA ALA A 96 -14.25 21.22 13.22
C ALA A 96 -15.29 22.30 13.59
N GLY A 97 -15.50 23.29 12.73
CA GLY A 97 -16.46 24.37 12.92
C GLY A 97 -17.92 23.93 12.83
N LEU A 98 -18.22 22.92 12.00
CA LEU A 98 -19.58 22.37 11.86
C LEU A 98 -20.03 21.53 13.06
N ALA A 99 -19.08 20.92 13.77
CA ALA A 99 -19.42 19.92 14.75
C ALA A 99 -19.72 20.53 16.12
N ARG A 100 -20.87 20.14 16.70
CA ARG A 100 -21.36 20.68 17.98
C ARG A 100 -21.13 19.73 19.15
N SER A 101 -20.63 18.52 18.89
CA SER A 101 -20.36 17.50 19.92
C SER A 101 -19.20 16.58 19.49
N ARG A 102 -18.57 15.91 20.47
CA ARG A 102 -17.41 15.02 20.22
C ARG A 102 -17.73 13.86 19.28
N MET A 103 -18.93 13.28 19.41
CA MET A 103 -19.36 12.19 18.52
C MET A 103 -19.65 12.68 17.10
N GLN A 104 -20.18 13.90 16.93
CA GLN A 104 -20.36 14.51 15.61
C GLN A 104 -19.04 14.86 14.96
N LEU A 105 -18.05 15.38 15.71
CA LEU A 105 -16.69 15.61 15.22
C LEU A 105 -16.10 14.32 14.67
N LEU A 106 -16.15 13.24 15.46
CA LEU A 106 -15.64 11.93 15.05
C LEU A 106 -16.35 11.40 13.80
N ALA A 107 -17.68 11.46 13.77
CA ALA A 107 -18.45 11.00 12.61
C ALA A 107 -18.12 11.80 11.34
N LEU A 108 -18.02 13.13 11.46
CA LEU A 108 -17.71 14.02 10.34
C LEU A 108 -16.27 13.86 9.85
N LEU A 109 -15.32 13.65 10.77
CA LEU A 109 -13.92 13.32 10.44
C LEU A 109 -13.82 11.98 9.73
N VAL A 110 -14.45 10.92 10.25
CA VAL A 110 -14.43 9.59 9.62
C VAL A 110 -15.08 9.63 8.24
N PHE A 111 -16.21 10.33 8.09
CA PHE A 111 -16.89 10.44 6.81
C PHE A 111 -16.07 11.24 5.80
N THR A 112 -15.55 12.40 6.21
CA THR A 112 -14.73 13.25 5.34
C THR A 112 -13.41 12.57 4.97
N SER A 113 -12.70 11.99 5.94
CA SER A 113 -11.46 11.23 5.68
C SER A 113 -11.71 9.99 4.83
N GLY A 114 -12.84 9.30 5.01
CA GLY A 114 -13.24 8.17 4.17
C GLY A 114 -13.49 8.59 2.71
N ILE A 115 -14.18 9.70 2.49
CA ILE A 115 -14.38 10.27 1.14
C ILE A 115 -13.03 10.67 0.54
N LEU A 116 -12.21 11.42 1.28
CA LEU A 116 -10.89 11.83 0.82
C LEU A 116 -10.00 10.62 0.50
N SER A 117 -10.04 9.57 1.33
CA SER A 117 -9.29 8.32 1.11
C SER A 117 -9.79 7.50 -0.09
N ALA A 118 -10.99 7.75 -0.62
CA ALA A 118 -11.44 7.12 -1.86
C ALA A 118 -10.81 7.77 -3.10
N PHE A 119 -10.42 9.04 -3.00
CA PHE A 119 -9.77 9.79 -4.08
C PHE A 119 -8.24 9.84 -3.95
N PHE A 120 -7.73 9.79 -2.71
CA PHE A 120 -6.32 9.92 -2.37
C PHE A 120 -5.76 8.64 -1.71
N VAL A 121 -4.43 8.57 -1.54
CA VAL A 121 -3.79 7.45 -0.83
C VAL A 121 -4.17 7.47 0.65
N ASN A 122 -4.69 6.34 1.15
CA ASN A 122 -5.19 6.18 2.52
C ASN A 122 -4.14 6.56 3.59
N ASP A 123 -2.90 6.11 3.42
CA ASP A 123 -1.82 6.35 4.39
C ASP A 123 -1.59 7.84 4.64
N THR A 124 -1.60 8.65 3.58
CA THR A 124 -1.39 10.09 3.70
C THR A 124 -2.55 10.77 4.41
N ILE A 125 -3.80 10.41 4.09
CA ILE A 125 -4.99 10.97 4.74
C ILE A 125 -4.99 10.64 6.24
N CYS A 126 -4.65 9.40 6.60
CA CYS A 126 -4.56 8.97 8.00
C CYS A 126 -3.53 9.80 8.79
N LEU A 127 -2.34 10.03 8.21
CA LEU A 127 -1.27 10.80 8.86
C LEU A 127 -1.62 12.28 9.03
N ILE A 128 -2.33 12.90 8.09
CA ILE A 128 -2.71 14.32 8.19
C ILE A 128 -3.74 14.55 9.30
N PHE A 129 -4.70 13.64 9.44
CA PHE A 129 -5.75 13.75 10.45
C PHE A 129 -5.35 13.22 11.83
N THR A 130 -4.19 12.58 11.94
CA THR A 130 -3.61 12.17 13.23
C THR A 130 -2.68 13.29 13.72
N PRO A 131 -2.97 13.94 14.86
CA PRO A 131 -2.12 14.99 15.42
C PRO A 131 -0.75 14.45 15.90
#